data_AF-X1J160-F1
#
_entry.id   AF-X1J160-F1
#
_cell.length_a   1.000
_cell.length_b   1.000
_cell.length_c   1.000
_cell.angle_alpha   90.00
_cell.angle_beta   90.00
_cell.angle_gamma   90.00
#
_symmetry.space_group_name_H-M   'P 1'
#
loop_
_entity.id
_entity.type
_entity.pdbx_description
1 polymer ?
#
loop_
_entity_poly.entity_id
_entity_poly.type
_entity_poly.pdbx_seq_one_letter_code
_entity_poly.pdbx_strand_id
1 'polypeptide(L)' 'MAKVELLREIVEQLEVLIPREVEGESTVKNTFDAKLIKKLIEDGKIRIAKVRGEKEKKKLTDDFNIGEG' A
#
# COMPACT_ATOMS: atom_id res chain seq x y z
N MET A 1 0.78 11.26 -14.26
CA MET A 1 1.97 10.42 -14.56
C MET A 1 3.05 10.54 -13.49
N ALA A 2 3.38 11.73 -12.98
CA ALA A 2 4.48 11.94 -12.02
C ALA A 2 4.47 11.08 -10.73
N LYS A 3 3.30 10.72 -10.17
CA LYS A 3 3.24 9.96 -8.90
C LYS A 3 3.69 8.49 -9.05
N VAL A 4 3.49 7.90 -10.22
CA VAL A 4 3.80 6.50 -10.51
C VAL A 4 5.30 6.28 -10.71
N GLU A 5 5.95 7.20 -11.40
CA GLU A 5 7.40 7.15 -11.61
C GLU A 5 8.15 7.35 -10.28
N LEU A 6 7.71 8.31 -9.46
CA LEU A 6 8.26 8.50 -8.13
C LEU A 6 8.12 7.25 -7.26
N LEU A 7 6.97 6.58 -7.28
CA LEU A 7 6.77 5.34 -6.52
C LEU A 7 7.73 4.25 -7.01
N ARG A 8 7.94 4.13 -8.33
CA ARG A 8 8.89 3.18 -8.92
C ARG A 8 10.33 3.44 -8.49
N GLU A 9 10.77 4.69 -8.51
CA GLU A 9 12.12 5.07 -8.05
C GLU A 9 12.29 4.77 -6.56
N ILE A 10 11.29 5.09 -5.73
CA ILE A 10 11.33 4.82 -4.29
C ILE A 10 11.45 3.33 -4.01
N VAL A 11 10.64 2.48 -4.65
CA VAL A 11 10.68 1.03 -4.40
C VAL A 11 11.93 0.34 -4.98
N GLU A 12 12.67 1.01 -5.87
CA GLU A 12 13.97 0.52 -6.36
C GLU A 12 15.13 0.88 -5.42
N GLN A 13 14.98 1.95 -4.65
CA GLN A 13 16.01 2.43 -3.73
C GLN A 13 15.76 2.00 -2.28
N LEU A 14 14.51 1.74 -1.90
CA LEU A 14 14.08 1.50 -0.53
C LEU A 14 13.16 0.28 -0.45
N GLU A 15 13.35 -0.53 0.61
CA GLU A 15 12.39 -1.56 0.94
C GLU A 15 11.12 -0.89 1.47
N VAL A 16 10.04 -0.96 0.70
CA VAL A 16 8.73 -0.40 1.08
C VAL A 16 7.91 -1.49 1.74
N LEU A 17 7.45 -1.23 2.96
CA LEU A 17 6.69 -2.18 3.75
C LEU A 17 5.36 -1.56 4.16
N ILE A 18 4.26 -2.17 3.72
CA ILE A 18 2.89 -1.69 3.97
C ILE A 18 2.09 -2.70 4.82
N PRO A 19 1.17 -2.22 5.67
CA PRO A 19 0.20 -3.07 6.36
C PRO A 19 -0.72 -3.80 5.39
N ARG A 20 -1.17 -5.01 5.76
CA ARG A 20 -2.18 -5.75 4.99
C ARG A 20 -3.50 -4.99 4.83
N GLU A 21 -3.88 -4.17 5.81
CA GLU A 21 -5.08 -3.34 5.70
C GLU A 21 -4.96 -2.26 4.62
N VAL A 22 -3.77 -1.68 4.47
CA VAL A 22 -3.47 -0.68 3.42
C VAL A 22 -3.40 -1.34 2.05
N GLU A 23 -2.89 -2.57 1.97
CA GLU A 23 -2.90 -3.35 0.73
C GLU A 23 -4.33 -3.53 0.22
N GLY A 24 -5.25 -3.97 1.08
CA GLY A 24 -6.65 -4.16 0.72
C GLY A 24 -7.29 -2.89 0.16
N GLU A 25 -7.13 -1.75 0.83
CA GLU A 25 -7.68 -0.50 0.32
C GLU A 25 -7.02 -0.04 -1.00
N SER A 26 -5.69 -0.18 -1.08
CA SER A 26 -4.90 0.27 -2.22
C SER A 26 -5.13 -0.58 -3.47
N THR A 27 -5.54 -1.85 -3.31
CA THR A 27 -5.77 -2.78 -4.43
C THR A 27 -7.25 -3.04 -4.75
N VAL A 28 -8.18 -2.63 -3.88
CA VAL A 28 -9.63 -2.83 -4.06
C VAL A 28 -10.20 -2.06 -5.25
N LYS A 29 -9.74 -0.83 -5.51
CA LYS A 29 -10.27 -0.01 -6.61
C LYS A 29 -9.68 -0.50 -7.94
N ASN A 30 -10.47 -0.61 -9.00
CA ASN A 30 -9.99 -1.02 -10.33
C ASN A 30 -9.33 0.14 -11.10
N THR A 31 -8.43 0.87 -10.44
CA THR A 31 -7.70 2.02 -11.00
C THR A 31 -6.31 1.59 -11.49
N PHE A 32 -5.68 2.43 -12.31
CA PHE A 32 -4.32 2.19 -12.79
C PHE A 32 -3.31 2.11 -11.64
N ASP A 33 -3.47 2.98 -10.65
CA ASP A 33 -2.62 3.03 -9.45
C ASP A 33 -2.72 1.74 -8.64
N ALA A 34 -3.94 1.20 -8.45
CA ALA A 34 -4.15 -0.06 -7.75
C ALA A 34 -3.50 -1.26 -8.45
N LYS A 35 -3.60 -1.32 -9.77
CA LYS A 35 -2.92 -2.36 -10.59
C LYS A 35 -1.41 -2.26 -10.49
N LEU A 36 -0.86 -1.04 -10.43
CA LEU A 36 0.56 -0.83 -10.26
C LEU A 36 1.03 -1.26 -8.87
N ILE A 37 0.35 -0.84 -7.81
CA ILE A 37 0.70 -1.22 -6.43
C ILE A 37 0.65 -2.74 -6.29
N LYS A 38 -0.39 -3.38 -6.83
CA LYS A 38 -0.50 -4.85 -6.86
C LYS A 38 0.70 -5.50 -7.56
N LYS A 39 1.09 -4.97 -8.73
CA LYS A 39 2.25 -5.48 -9.46
C LYS A 39 3.56 -5.29 -8.70
N LEU A 40 3.73 -4.17 -8.00
CA LEU A 40 4.91 -3.91 -7.16
C LEU A 40 4.99 -4.85 -5.94
N ILE A 41 3.85 -5.27 -5.40
CA ILE A 41 3.76 -6.29 -4.36
C ILE A 41 4.12 -7.67 -4.93
N GLU A 42 3.57 -8.03 -6.10
CA GLU A 42 3.88 -9.30 -6.78
C GLU A 42 5.36 -9.41 -7.17
N ASP A 43 5.97 -8.31 -7.62
CA ASP A 43 7.39 -8.22 -7.95
C ASP A 43 8.28 -8.21 -6.68
N GLY A 44 7.69 -8.27 -5.48
CA GLY A 44 8.41 -8.29 -4.19
C GLY A 44 9.05 -6.95 -3.79
N LYS A 45 8.79 -5.88 -4.55
CA LYS A 45 9.29 -4.53 -4.29
C LYS A 45 8.55 -3.85 -3.13
N ILE A 46 7.30 -4.23 -2.90
CA ILE A 46 6.51 -3.83 -1.72
C ILE A 46 6.20 -5.07 -0.88
N ARG A 47 6.58 -5.03 0.39
CA ARG A 47 6.32 -6.12 1.34
C ARG A 47 5.09 -5.84 2.19
N ILE A 48 4.29 -6.87 2.42
CA ILE A 48 3.13 -6.78 3.29
C ILE A 48 3.53 -7.22 4.70
N ALA A 49 3.32 -6.35 5.67
CA ALA A 49 3.43 -6.70 7.09
C ALA A 49 2.06 -6.78 7.76
N LYS A 50 1.96 -7.66 8.74
CA LYS A 50 0.78 -7.75 9.60
C LYS A 50 0.99 -6.86 10.82
N VAL A 51 0.13 -5.85 10.99
CA VAL A 51 0.15 -5.01 12.18
C VAL A 51 -0.38 -5.83 13.35
N ARG A 52 0.37 -5.84 14.46
CA ARG A 52 0.03 -6.56 15.69
C ARG A 52 -0.29 -5.55 16.79
N GLY A 53 -1.39 -4.82 16.64
CA GLY A 53 -1.86 -3.88 17.65
C GLY A 53 -3.17 -3.22 17.22
N GLU A 54 -4.20 -3.28 18.06
CA GLU A 54 -5.48 -2.59 17.81
C GLU A 54 -5.31 -1.07 17.70
N LYS A 55 -4.34 -0.50 18.44
CA LYS A 55 -4.05 0.93 18.43
C LYS A 55 -3.40 1.39 17.12
N GLU A 56 -2.39 0.67 16.64
CA GLU A 56 -1.80 0.93 15.33
C GLU A 56 -2.78 0.68 14.19
N LYS A 57 -3.61 -0.37 14.30
CA LYS A 57 -4.69 -0.64 13.35
C LYS A 57 -5.66 0.54 13.25
N LYS A 58 -6.15 1.05 14.38
CA LYS A 58 -7.08 2.19 14.41
C LYS A 58 -6.45 3.44 13.80
N LYS A 59 -5.16 3.68 14.07
CA LYS A 59 -4.43 4.81 13.48
C LYS A 59 -4.32 4.67 11.95
N LEU A 60 -4.04 3.48 11.45
CA LEU A 60 -4.01 3.20 10.01
C LEU A 60 -5.39 3.36 9.37
N THR A 61 -6.44 2.89 10.03
CA THR A 61 -7.82 3.09 9.59
C THR A 61 -8.14 4.58 9.42
N ASP A 62 -7.77 5.43 10.38
CA ASP A 62 -7.96 6.89 10.30
C ASP A 62 -7.07 7.55 9.22
N ASP A 63 -5.77 7.26 9.19
CA ASP A 63 -4.81 7.87 8.25
C ASP A 63 -5.15 7.56 6.77
N PHE A 64 -5.70 6.37 6.52
CA PHE A 64 -5.99 5.87 5.18
C PHE A 64 -7.48 5.87 4.82
N ASN A 65 -8.38 6.11 5.78
CA ASN A 65 -9.85 6.00 5.64
C ASN A 65 -10.34 4.57 5.31
N ILE A 66 -9.67 3.56 5.88
CA ILE A 66 -9.95 2.14 5.61
C ILE A 66 -11.29 1.73 6.21
N GLY A 67 -12.31 1.57 5.35
CA GLY A 67 -13.66 1.13 5.74
C GLY A 67 -14.77 2.14 5.45
N GLU A 68 -14.44 3.36 5.03
CA GLU A 68 -15.38 4.33 4.47
C GLU A 68 -15.23 4.37 2.95
N GLY A 69 -15.89 3.44 2.25
CA GLY A 69 -15.86 3.30 0.80
C GLY A 69 -17.03 2.52 0.24
#